data_AF-A0A7R9MLS2-F1
#
_entry.id   AF-A0A7R9MLS2-F1
#
_cell.length_a   1.000
_cell.length_b   1.000
_cell.length_c   1.000
_cell.angle_alpha   90.00
_cell.angle_beta   90.00
_cell.angle_gamma   90.00
#
_symmetry.space_group_name_H-M   'P 1'
#
loop_
_entity.id
_entity.type
_entity.pdbx_description
1 polymer ?
#
loop_
_entity_poly.entity_id
_entity_poly.type
_entity_poly.pdbx_seq_one_letter_code
_entity_poly.pdbx_strand_id
1 'polypeptide(L)'
;FVVETLQKEILVDPDLHPLLPSIFHQYLALSCYAVNIIPPHLPIFNKTPITSQLISAEISALNSNTYTSLGERALKNALSLYQKTANEKIVIKSNILHSIIKTLKISLCLKYSCPSQTTWKLGVNTLLTALQIGLPIARINSSDFIGIWADLALCFDGFLFPVSKPASTQTLEEQQFDESLDTLEEQQFDESLDVKIVELIRDSIMPFAAQIPQEFVLQIVSLLNKGSIHSATNSSPVDTETTRKLREDFARTCFETLLQFSFLSPKGNPGLFIQSSGNDLIPDHSIGIVNKLAVTSILQRFNEVVIKYVEDERLCPCPLPRHRMGEISFVLKALATLIISLKKAPVGSVEPHVWDLLIRLYPHIVDCTTSNSVQVNRSLR
;
A
#
# COMPACT_ATOMS: atom_id res chain seq x y z
N PHE A 1 26.00 20.75 -3.48
CA PHE A 1 26.88 21.68 -2.74
C PHE A 1 26.26 23.07 -2.63
N VAL A 2 26.02 23.81 -3.73
CA VAL A 2 25.43 25.16 -3.65
C VAL A 2 24.05 25.19 -2.97
N VAL A 3 23.11 24.34 -3.38
CA VAL A 3 21.76 24.29 -2.78
C VAL A 3 21.79 23.90 -1.29
N GLU A 4 22.74 23.06 -0.89
CA GLU A 4 22.90 22.65 0.52
C GLU A 4 23.46 23.77 1.39
N THR A 5 24.40 24.57 0.86
CA THR A 5 24.88 25.76 1.55
C THR A 5 23.75 26.77 1.72
N LEU A 6 22.97 27.02 0.66
CA LEU A 6 21.79 27.90 0.73
C LEU A 6 20.77 27.39 1.75
N GLN A 7 20.50 26.09 1.78
CA GLN A 7 19.63 25.49 2.79
C GLN A 7 20.11 25.75 4.22
N LYS A 8 21.42 25.69 4.48
CA LYS A 8 21.97 25.96 5.81
C LYS A 8 21.75 27.41 6.22
N GLU A 9 22.00 28.36 5.30
CA GLU A 9 21.78 29.78 5.58
C GLU A 9 20.30 30.10 5.84
N ILE A 10 19.38 29.54 5.03
CA ILE A 10 17.93 29.76 5.22
C ILE A 10 17.43 29.23 6.56
N LEU A 11 18.02 28.15 7.08
CA LEU A 11 17.64 27.60 8.39
C LEU A 11 18.15 28.45 9.57
N VAL A 12 19.11 29.35 9.33
CA VAL A 12 19.67 30.25 10.35
C VAL A 12 18.98 31.62 10.32
N ASP A 13 18.64 32.10 9.13
CA ASP A 13 18.05 33.43 8.92
C ASP A 13 16.56 33.35 8.52
N PRO A 14 15.63 33.71 9.43
CA PRO A 14 14.20 33.75 9.16
C PRO A 14 13.81 34.67 8.00
N ASP A 15 14.58 35.71 7.71
CA ASP A 15 14.29 36.64 6.61
C ASP A 15 14.41 35.96 5.24
N LEU A 16 15.11 34.82 5.18
CA LEU A 16 15.25 34.02 3.97
C LEU A 16 14.20 32.92 3.84
N HIS A 17 13.30 32.72 4.83
CA HIS A 17 12.21 31.75 4.77
C HIS A 17 11.31 31.85 3.51
N PRO A 18 11.07 33.04 2.91
CA PRO A 18 10.34 33.14 1.64
C PRO A 18 10.98 32.34 0.48
N LEU A 19 12.26 31.98 0.56
CA LEU A 19 12.97 31.18 -0.43
C LEU A 19 12.81 29.66 -0.23
N LEU A 20 12.26 29.21 0.90
CA LEU A 20 12.06 27.79 1.22
C LEU A 20 11.33 27.04 0.09
N PRO A 21 10.20 27.53 -0.45
CA PRO A 21 9.51 26.83 -1.52
C PRO A 21 10.41 26.62 -2.74
N SER A 22 11.18 27.62 -3.15
CA SER A 22 12.08 27.53 -4.31
C SER A 22 13.14 26.45 -4.13
N ILE A 23 13.72 26.33 -2.92
CA ILE A 23 14.68 25.26 -2.60
C ILE A 23 14.02 23.89 -2.67
N PHE A 24 12.82 23.74 -2.10
CA PHE A 24 12.09 22.48 -2.19
C PHE A 24 11.84 22.06 -3.64
N HIS A 25 11.30 22.96 -4.46
CA HIS A 25 11.02 22.67 -5.86
C HIS A 25 12.29 22.30 -6.63
N GLN A 26 13.42 22.95 -6.32
CA GLN A 26 14.70 22.60 -6.92
C GLN A 26 15.18 21.20 -6.50
N TYR A 27 15.11 20.86 -5.22
CA TYR A 27 15.48 19.51 -4.76
C TYR A 27 14.56 18.44 -5.35
N LEU A 28 13.25 18.69 -5.40
CA LEU A 28 12.28 17.75 -5.97
C LEU A 28 12.51 17.57 -7.48
N ALA A 29 12.77 18.64 -8.22
CA ALA A 29 13.13 18.56 -9.63
C ALA A 29 14.43 17.76 -9.85
N LEU A 30 15.45 18.00 -9.02
CA LEU A 30 16.69 17.22 -9.05
C LEU A 30 16.47 15.75 -8.69
N SER A 31 15.53 15.44 -7.81
CA SER A 31 15.23 14.06 -7.44
C SER A 31 14.64 13.24 -8.57
N CYS A 32 13.95 13.85 -9.53
CA CYS A 32 13.40 13.18 -10.70
C CYS A 32 14.47 12.50 -11.57
N TYR A 33 15.72 12.98 -11.52
CA TYR A 33 16.85 12.36 -12.23
C TYR A 33 17.22 10.97 -11.69
N ALA A 34 16.72 10.58 -10.52
CA ALA A 34 16.90 9.21 -10.01
C ALA A 34 16.07 8.18 -10.78
N VAL A 35 15.05 8.62 -11.52
CA VAL A 35 14.14 7.74 -12.25
C VAL A 35 14.14 8.01 -13.74
N ASN A 36 14.30 9.28 -14.15
CA ASN A 36 14.35 9.69 -15.54
C ASN A 36 15.74 10.23 -15.88
N ILE A 37 16.50 9.50 -16.71
CA ILE A 37 17.79 9.96 -17.25
C ILE A 37 17.59 11.06 -18.31
N ILE A 38 16.36 11.30 -18.76
CA ILE A 38 16.06 12.33 -19.76
C ILE A 38 15.89 13.69 -19.05
N PRO A 39 16.71 14.70 -19.39
CA PRO A 39 16.57 16.03 -18.80
C PRO A 39 15.19 16.65 -19.08
N PRO A 40 14.58 17.38 -18.13
CA PRO A 40 13.22 17.92 -18.22
C PRO A 40 13.02 18.96 -19.32
N HIS A 41 14.08 19.39 -20.01
CA HIS A 41 14.04 20.33 -21.14
C HIS A 41 13.87 19.66 -22.52
N LEU A 42 13.77 18.33 -22.60
CA LEU A 42 13.43 17.63 -23.84
C LEU A 42 11.93 17.25 -23.85
N PRO A 43 11.14 17.81 -24.77
CA PRO A 43 9.71 17.53 -24.86
C PRO A 43 9.50 16.16 -25.51
N ILE A 44 9.38 15.10 -24.72
CA ILE A 44 8.99 13.77 -25.22
C ILE A 44 7.82 13.23 -24.39
N PHE A 45 6.72 13.98 -24.43
CA PHE A 45 5.38 13.43 -24.24
C PHE A 45 4.51 13.85 -25.43
N ASN A 46 4.98 13.59 -26.65
CA ASN A 46 4.13 13.64 -27.84
C ASN A 46 4.15 12.29 -28.55
N LYS A 47 3.02 11.59 -28.38
CA LYS A 47 2.47 10.48 -29.16
C LYS A 47 3.21 10.14 -30.48
N THR A 48 4.12 9.17 -30.46
CA THR A 48 4.38 8.27 -31.61
C THR A 48 5.22 7.05 -31.18
N PRO A 49 4.91 5.82 -31.65
CA PRO A 49 5.61 4.61 -31.25
C PRO A 49 6.93 4.32 -32.00
N ILE A 50 7.48 5.27 -32.78
CA ILE A 50 8.57 4.99 -33.74
C ILE A 50 9.93 5.62 -33.34
N THR A 51 9.99 6.50 -32.34
CA THR A 51 11.25 7.16 -31.93
C THR A 51 12.01 6.44 -30.81
N SER A 52 11.69 5.16 -30.55
CA SER A 52 12.32 4.34 -29.50
C SER A 52 13.65 3.69 -29.90
N GLN A 53 14.05 3.78 -31.17
CA GLN A 53 15.25 3.08 -31.67
C GLN A 53 16.49 3.96 -31.87
N LEU A 54 16.38 5.29 -31.72
CA LEU A 54 17.47 6.22 -32.05
C LEU A 54 17.97 7.10 -30.89
N ILE A 55 17.38 7.00 -29.70
CA ILE A 55 17.98 7.59 -28.49
C ILE A 55 19.07 6.62 -28.03
N SER A 56 20.23 6.82 -28.67
CA SER A 56 21.50 6.12 -28.58
C SER A 56 21.79 5.47 -27.23
N ALA A 57 22.26 4.22 -27.30
CA ALA A 57 22.89 3.46 -26.22
C ALA A 57 23.94 4.26 -25.43
N GLU A 58 24.48 5.34 -26.00
CA GLU A 58 25.46 6.25 -25.37
C GLU A 58 24.85 7.21 -24.32
N ILE A 59 23.56 7.59 -24.42
CA ILE A 59 22.90 8.42 -23.37
C ILE A 59 22.54 7.56 -22.15
N SER A 60 22.14 6.31 -22.38
CA SER A 60 21.97 5.30 -21.33
C SER A 60 23.28 4.93 -20.61
N ALA A 61 24.44 5.17 -21.25
CA ALA A 61 25.77 4.93 -20.69
C ALA A 61 26.38 6.15 -19.97
N LEU A 62 25.82 7.36 -20.10
CA LEU A 62 26.24 8.53 -19.34
C LEU A 62 25.81 8.40 -17.87
N ASN A 63 26.63 7.66 -17.10
CA ASN A 63 26.66 7.57 -15.65
C ASN A 63 25.29 7.60 -14.96
N SER A 64 24.41 6.64 -15.30
CA SER A 64 23.13 6.36 -14.61
C SER A 64 23.29 6.42 -13.08
N ASN A 65 24.41 5.91 -12.54
CA ASN A 65 24.72 5.93 -11.10
C ASN A 65 24.94 7.34 -10.52
N THR A 66 25.52 8.27 -11.28
CA THR A 66 25.78 9.64 -10.81
C THR A 66 24.48 10.43 -10.75
N TYR A 67 23.62 10.31 -11.76
CA TYR A 67 22.29 10.93 -11.75
C TYR A 67 21.37 10.32 -10.69
N THR A 68 21.43 9.00 -10.52
CA THR A 68 20.73 8.29 -9.43
C THR A 68 21.17 8.80 -8.07
N SER A 69 22.48 8.83 -7.81
CA SER A 69 23.04 9.30 -6.53
C SER A 69 22.70 10.77 -6.27
N LEU A 70 22.74 11.61 -7.31
CA LEU A 70 22.37 13.02 -7.22
C LEU A 70 20.88 13.17 -6.87
N GLY A 71 20.01 12.45 -7.58
CA GLY A 71 18.57 12.53 -7.36
C GLY A 71 18.16 12.00 -5.99
N GLU A 72 18.74 10.88 -5.56
CA GLU A 72 18.53 10.34 -4.21
C GLU A 72 19.03 11.28 -3.12
N ARG A 73 20.20 11.90 -3.31
CA ARG A 73 20.71 12.91 -2.37
C ARG A 73 19.82 14.14 -2.32
N ALA A 74 19.32 14.63 -3.46
CA ALA A 74 18.38 15.74 -3.51
C ALA A 74 17.08 15.41 -2.77
N LEU A 75 16.55 14.20 -2.93
CA LEU A 75 15.37 13.74 -2.19
C LEU A 75 15.61 13.68 -0.68
N LYS A 76 16.75 13.15 -0.24
CA LYS A 76 17.16 13.15 1.18
C LYS A 76 17.24 14.57 1.75
N ASN A 77 17.78 15.51 0.99
CA ASN A 77 17.88 16.91 1.41
C ASN A 77 16.50 17.58 1.48
N ALA A 78 15.61 17.33 0.51
CA ALA A 78 14.22 17.79 0.56
C ALA A 78 13.51 17.27 1.81
N LEU A 79 13.63 15.97 2.11
CA LEU A 79 13.04 15.40 3.31
C LEU A 79 13.61 16.02 4.58
N SER A 80 14.94 16.16 4.67
CA SER A 80 15.60 16.77 5.83
C SER A 80 15.16 18.21 6.06
N LEU A 81 14.95 18.98 4.99
CA LEU A 81 14.43 20.35 5.06
C LEU A 81 12.96 20.34 5.51
N TYR A 82 12.14 19.43 4.98
CA TYR A 82 10.73 19.30 5.35
C TYR A 82 10.57 18.96 6.83
N GLN A 83 11.37 18.03 7.37
CA GLN A 83 11.35 17.68 8.79
C GLN A 83 11.56 18.88 9.72
N LYS A 84 12.33 19.88 9.29
CA LYS A 84 12.63 21.08 10.09
C LYS A 84 11.62 22.21 9.90
N THR A 85 10.92 22.25 8.77
CA THR A 85 10.15 23.43 8.33
C THR A 85 8.68 23.13 8.00
N ALA A 86 8.20 21.89 8.17
CA ALA A 86 6.84 21.50 7.78
C ALA A 86 5.72 22.35 8.41
N ASN A 87 5.94 22.87 9.63
CA ASN A 87 4.98 23.72 10.34
C ASN A 87 5.00 25.19 9.90
N GLU A 88 5.95 25.60 9.06
CA GLU A 88 6.05 26.98 8.57
C GLU A 88 4.88 27.30 7.65
N LYS A 89 4.25 28.46 7.87
CA LYS A 89 3.09 28.90 7.06
C LYS A 89 3.41 28.95 5.56
N ILE A 90 4.61 29.40 5.21
CA ILE A 90 5.04 29.48 3.80
C ILE A 90 5.14 28.09 3.16
N VAL A 91 5.59 27.08 3.91
CA VAL A 91 5.71 25.69 3.45
C VAL A 91 4.33 25.06 3.28
N ILE A 92 3.41 25.32 4.21
CA ILE A 92 2.00 24.89 4.13
C ILE A 92 1.32 25.52 2.91
N LYS A 93 1.35 26.85 2.80
CA LYS A 93 0.70 27.58 1.70
C LYS A 93 1.28 27.29 0.32
N SER A 94 2.55 26.87 0.27
CA SER A 94 3.19 26.45 -0.98
C SER A 94 2.96 24.98 -1.33
N ASN A 95 2.13 24.25 -0.57
CA ASN A 95 1.75 22.87 -0.83
C ASN A 95 2.95 21.91 -0.98
N ILE A 96 4.01 22.12 -0.19
CA ILE A 96 5.26 21.35 -0.33
C ILE A 96 5.05 19.85 -0.10
N LEU A 97 4.18 19.46 0.83
CA LEU A 97 3.83 18.04 1.02
C LEU A 97 3.21 17.44 -0.25
N HIS A 98 2.35 18.19 -0.94
CA HIS A 98 1.76 17.73 -2.21
C HIS A 98 2.84 17.54 -3.27
N SER A 99 3.76 18.51 -3.39
CA SER A 99 4.88 18.43 -4.31
C SER A 99 5.77 17.21 -4.02
N ILE A 100 6.06 16.91 -2.75
CA ILE A 100 6.79 15.70 -2.35
C ILE A 100 6.03 14.45 -2.82
N ILE A 101 4.74 14.32 -2.51
CA ILE A 101 3.91 13.16 -2.89
C ILE A 101 3.89 12.98 -4.41
N LYS A 102 3.68 14.05 -5.17
CA LYS A 102 3.68 14.04 -6.64
C LYS A 102 5.00 13.56 -7.22
N THR A 103 6.12 14.03 -6.67
CA THR A 103 7.45 13.60 -7.12
C THR A 103 7.70 12.14 -6.80
N LEU A 104 7.30 11.66 -5.62
CA LEU A 104 7.48 10.27 -5.21
C LEU A 104 6.63 9.28 -5.99
N LYS A 105 5.46 9.70 -6.49
CA LYS A 105 4.55 8.86 -7.28
C LYS A 105 5.26 8.07 -8.39
N ILE A 106 6.18 8.71 -9.11
CA ILE A 106 6.87 8.09 -10.25
C ILE A 106 7.73 6.90 -9.79
N SER A 107 8.59 7.10 -8.79
CA SER A 107 9.45 6.00 -8.28
C SER A 107 8.64 4.90 -7.60
N LEU A 108 7.57 5.26 -6.89
CA LEU A 108 6.71 4.31 -6.21
C LEU A 108 5.89 3.44 -7.17
N CYS A 109 5.33 4.03 -8.23
CA CYS A 109 4.61 3.27 -9.26
C CYS A 109 5.54 2.39 -10.12
N LEU A 110 6.82 2.78 -10.27
CA LEU A 110 7.79 1.97 -10.99
C LEU A 110 8.36 0.84 -10.13
N LYS A 111 8.47 1.02 -8.79
CA LYS A 111 9.00 0.07 -7.81
C LYS A 111 10.16 -0.76 -8.39
N TYR A 112 9.90 -2.01 -8.77
CA TYR A 112 10.91 -2.94 -9.32
C TYR A 112 11.51 -2.54 -10.68
N SER A 113 10.87 -1.64 -11.43
CA SER A 113 11.34 -1.08 -12.71
C SER A 113 12.14 0.22 -12.57
N CYS A 114 12.43 0.69 -11.35
CA CYS A 114 13.34 1.82 -11.17
C CYS A 114 14.75 1.49 -11.69
N PRO A 115 15.50 2.48 -12.23
CA PRO A 115 16.90 2.28 -12.65
C PRO A 115 17.79 1.74 -11.52
N SER A 116 17.50 2.10 -10.28
CA SER A 116 18.10 1.52 -9.08
C SER A 116 17.02 1.12 -8.07
N GLN A 117 17.22 -0.03 -7.43
CA GLN A 117 16.33 -0.51 -6.35
C GLN A 117 16.40 0.39 -5.10
N THR A 118 17.52 1.08 -4.88
CA THR A 118 17.65 2.04 -3.77
C THR A 118 16.69 3.22 -3.92
N THR A 119 16.27 3.56 -5.15
CA THR A 119 15.49 4.76 -5.43
C THR A 119 14.05 4.64 -4.96
N TRP A 120 13.37 3.53 -5.27
CA TRP A 120 12.01 3.32 -4.76
C TRP A 120 12.00 3.04 -3.26
N LYS A 121 13.04 2.34 -2.74
CA LYS A 121 13.23 2.09 -1.29
C LYS A 121 13.38 3.42 -0.54
N LEU A 122 14.19 4.34 -1.06
CA LEU A 122 14.29 5.70 -0.53
C LEU A 122 12.96 6.45 -0.67
N GLY A 123 12.28 6.30 -1.81
CA GLY A 123 11.00 6.94 -2.08
C GLY A 123 9.92 6.58 -1.07
N VAL A 124 9.74 5.29 -0.75
CA VAL A 124 8.72 4.84 0.21
C VAL A 124 9.07 5.25 1.64
N ASN A 125 10.35 5.19 2.04
CA ASN A 125 10.77 5.69 3.35
C ASN A 125 10.58 7.21 3.47
N THR A 126 10.81 7.95 2.38
CA THR A 126 10.55 9.39 2.31
C THR A 126 9.06 9.68 2.42
N LEU A 127 8.21 8.91 1.73
CA LEU A 127 6.75 9.03 1.82
C LEU A 127 6.27 8.79 3.27
N LEU A 128 6.69 7.67 3.87
CA LEU A 128 6.33 7.31 5.25
C LEU A 128 6.68 8.43 6.24
N THR A 129 7.92 8.94 6.17
CA THR A 129 8.40 10.01 7.06
C THR A 129 7.67 11.33 6.80
N ALA A 130 7.48 11.71 5.53
CA ALA A 130 6.78 12.93 5.18
C ALA A 130 5.31 12.91 5.62
N LEU A 131 4.63 11.76 5.52
CA LEU A 131 3.24 11.62 5.94
C LEU A 131 3.07 11.58 7.46
N GLN A 132 3.99 10.95 8.19
CA GLN A 132 3.99 10.99 9.67
C GLN A 132 4.00 12.43 10.20
N ILE A 133 4.72 13.34 9.55
CA ILE A 133 4.80 14.75 9.91
C ILE A 133 3.66 15.56 9.29
N GLY A 134 3.37 15.31 8.02
CA GLY A 134 2.48 16.12 7.20
C GLY A 134 0.99 15.87 7.43
N LEU A 135 0.57 14.64 7.74
CA LEU A 135 -0.86 14.32 7.94
C LEU A 135 -1.48 15.09 9.14
N PRO A 136 -0.84 15.17 10.32
CA PRO A 136 -1.35 16.02 11.41
C PRO A 136 -1.52 17.49 10.99
N ILE A 137 -0.55 18.04 10.24
CA ILE A 137 -0.58 19.43 9.76
C ILE A 137 -1.70 19.63 8.74
N ALA A 138 -1.87 18.68 7.83
CA ALA A 138 -2.88 18.70 6.79
C ALA A 138 -4.29 18.69 7.36
N ARG A 139 -4.53 17.96 8.45
CA ARG A 139 -5.83 17.95 9.15
C ARG A 139 -6.18 19.31 9.75
N ILE A 140 -5.20 20.00 10.32
CA ILE A 140 -5.39 21.35 10.90
C ILE A 140 -5.66 22.38 9.79
N ASN A 141 -5.06 22.21 8.61
CA ASN A 141 -5.11 23.15 7.50
C ASN A 141 -5.84 22.56 6.27
N SER A 142 -6.97 21.90 6.49
CA SER A 142 -7.63 21.05 5.46
C SER A 142 -7.86 21.72 4.10
N SER A 143 -8.15 23.02 4.08
CA SER A 143 -8.36 23.80 2.85
C SER A 143 -7.14 23.87 1.94
N ASP A 144 -5.93 23.84 2.51
CA ASP A 144 -4.69 23.92 1.72
C ASP A 144 -4.32 22.55 1.13
N PHE A 145 -4.78 21.45 1.73
CA PHE A 145 -4.33 20.09 1.36
C PHE A 145 -5.35 19.29 0.53
N ILE A 146 -6.34 19.93 -0.09
CA ILE A 146 -7.37 19.21 -0.89
C ILE A 146 -6.76 18.38 -2.02
N GLY A 147 -5.72 18.89 -2.67
CA GLY A 147 -5.10 18.24 -3.84
C GLY A 147 -4.30 16.97 -3.53
N ILE A 148 -3.92 16.72 -2.26
CA ILE A 148 -2.97 15.65 -1.94
C ILE A 148 -3.58 14.26 -2.05
N TRP A 149 -4.88 14.14 -1.77
CA TRP A 149 -5.52 12.84 -1.50
C TRP A 149 -5.55 11.93 -2.72
N ALA A 150 -5.87 12.48 -3.90
CA ALA A 150 -5.90 11.73 -5.15
C ALA A 150 -4.50 11.19 -5.53
N ASP A 151 -3.46 12.01 -5.43
CA ASP A 151 -2.09 11.56 -5.72
C ASP A 151 -1.58 10.58 -4.67
N LEU A 152 -1.96 10.75 -3.41
CA LEU A 152 -1.60 9.84 -2.32
C LEU A 152 -2.20 8.44 -2.53
N ALA A 153 -3.47 8.35 -2.94
CA ALA A 153 -4.09 7.06 -3.27
C ALA A 153 -3.36 6.35 -4.41
N LEU A 154 -2.95 7.08 -5.44
CA LEU A 154 -2.16 6.53 -6.55
C LEU A 154 -0.77 6.06 -6.11
N CYS A 155 -0.12 6.78 -5.18
CA CYS A 155 1.14 6.33 -4.59
C CYS A 155 0.97 5.00 -3.84
N PHE A 156 -0.09 4.85 -3.04
CA PHE A 156 -0.33 3.60 -2.31
C PHE A 156 -0.69 2.44 -3.25
N ASP A 157 -1.62 2.63 -4.19
CA ASP A 157 -2.00 1.55 -5.11
C ASP A 157 -0.83 1.14 -6.00
N GLY A 158 -0.10 2.11 -6.56
CA GLY A 158 1.06 1.84 -7.42
C GLY A 158 2.22 1.14 -6.70
N PHE A 159 2.42 1.43 -5.40
CA PHE A 159 3.48 0.82 -4.61
C PHE A 159 3.11 -0.59 -4.11
N LEU A 160 1.88 -0.77 -3.63
CA LEU A 160 1.40 -2.03 -3.06
C LEU A 160 0.99 -3.04 -4.13
N PHE A 161 0.61 -2.57 -5.31
CA PHE A 161 0.22 -3.40 -6.45
C PHE A 161 0.95 -2.97 -7.72
N PRO A 162 2.29 -3.06 -7.73
CA PRO A 162 3.10 -2.63 -8.86
C PRO A 162 2.79 -3.50 -10.08
N VAL A 163 2.84 -2.87 -11.27
CA VAL A 163 2.73 -3.59 -12.55
C VAL A 163 4.00 -4.42 -12.81
N SER A 164 5.14 -3.93 -12.33
CA SER A 164 6.42 -4.58 -12.43
C SER A 164 6.54 -5.73 -11.42
N LYS A 165 7.23 -6.81 -11.81
CA LYS A 165 7.55 -7.93 -10.93
C LYS A 165 8.97 -7.79 -10.40
N PRO A 166 9.29 -8.33 -9.21
CA PRO A 166 10.67 -8.44 -8.75
C PRO A 166 11.54 -9.15 -9.79
N ALA A 167 12.82 -8.78 -9.86
CA ALA A 167 13.77 -9.26 -10.87
C ALA A 167 14.03 -10.79 -10.86
N SER A 168 13.45 -11.55 -9.93
CA SER A 168 13.57 -13.01 -9.79
C SER A 168 12.53 -13.84 -10.57
N THR A 169 11.78 -13.24 -11.51
CA THR A 169 10.80 -13.96 -12.34
C THR A 169 11.29 -14.39 -13.72
N GLN A 170 12.61 -14.40 -13.95
CA GLN A 170 13.17 -15.08 -15.13
C GLN A 170 13.15 -16.60 -14.89
N THR A 171 12.65 -17.30 -15.92
CA THR A 171 12.46 -18.75 -16.14
C THR A 171 12.90 -19.76 -15.06
N LEU A 172 12.01 -20.74 -14.82
CA LEU A 172 12.10 -21.88 -13.89
C LEU A 172 13.44 -22.65 -13.85
N GLU A 173 14.29 -22.50 -14.86
CA GLU A 173 15.57 -23.22 -15.01
C GLU A 173 16.76 -22.49 -14.34
N GLU A 174 16.71 -21.18 -14.14
CA GLU A 174 17.78 -20.41 -13.47
C GLU A 174 17.55 -20.26 -11.95
N GLN A 175 16.31 -20.47 -11.49
CA GLN A 175 15.90 -20.29 -10.09
C GLN A 175 16.50 -21.32 -9.12
N GLN A 176 17.01 -22.46 -9.59
CA GLN A 176 17.63 -23.46 -8.72
C GLN A 176 19.08 -23.11 -8.32
N PHE A 177 19.68 -22.09 -8.92
CA PHE A 177 21.11 -21.77 -8.74
C PHE A 177 21.40 -20.42 -8.08
N ASP A 178 20.44 -19.50 -7.96
CA ASP A 178 20.69 -18.09 -7.56
C ASP A 178 19.87 -17.62 -6.32
N GLU A 179 19.42 -18.53 -5.44
CA GLU A 179 18.94 -18.15 -4.10
C GLU A 179 20.14 -17.89 -3.16
N SER A 180 20.88 -16.82 -3.42
CA SER A 180 21.85 -16.32 -2.44
C SER A 180 21.12 -15.70 -1.24
N LEU A 181 21.66 -15.87 -0.04
CA LEU A 181 21.09 -15.33 1.22
C LEU A 181 20.73 -13.84 1.11
N ASP A 182 21.55 -13.06 0.39
CA ASP A 182 21.37 -11.62 0.20
C ASP A 182 20.07 -11.28 -0.56
N THR A 183 19.68 -12.07 -1.57
CA THR A 183 18.44 -11.83 -2.34
C THR A 183 17.17 -12.07 -1.51
N LEU A 184 17.20 -13.05 -0.62
CA LEU A 184 16.09 -13.35 0.29
C LEU A 184 15.90 -12.24 1.33
N GLU A 185 16.99 -11.70 1.87
CA GLU A 185 16.92 -10.57 2.81
C GLU A 185 16.36 -9.31 2.13
N GLU A 186 16.76 -9.03 0.88
CA GLU A 186 16.21 -7.92 0.12
C GLU A 186 14.70 -8.06 -0.13
N GLN A 187 14.24 -9.25 -0.53
CA GLN A 187 12.82 -9.49 -0.76
C GLN A 187 12.01 -9.37 0.54
N GLN A 188 12.54 -9.87 1.67
CA GLN A 188 11.89 -9.71 2.97
C GLN A 188 11.80 -8.24 3.38
N PHE A 189 12.84 -7.46 3.11
CA PHE A 189 12.82 -6.02 3.35
C PHE A 189 11.75 -5.33 2.51
N ASP A 190 11.61 -5.69 1.25
CA ASP A 190 10.60 -5.13 0.35
C ASP A 190 9.18 -5.39 0.86
N GLU A 191 8.87 -6.63 1.25
CA GLU A 191 7.56 -7.00 1.80
C GLU A 191 7.30 -6.31 3.15
N SER A 192 8.34 -6.08 3.96
CA SER A 192 8.20 -5.30 5.21
C SER A 192 7.80 -3.84 4.97
N LEU A 193 8.18 -3.25 3.83
CA LEU A 193 7.78 -1.89 3.46
C LEU A 193 6.31 -1.84 3.04
N ASP A 194 5.80 -2.89 2.41
CA ASP A 194 4.38 -3.03 2.06
C ASP A 194 3.53 -3.04 3.34
N VAL A 195 3.94 -3.82 4.35
CA VAL A 195 3.29 -3.84 5.67
C VAL A 195 3.28 -2.44 6.31
N LYS A 196 4.41 -1.73 6.33
CA LYS A 196 4.51 -0.38 6.92
C LYS A 196 3.54 0.64 6.31
N ILE A 197 3.25 0.54 5.00
CA ILE A 197 2.26 1.42 4.36
C ILE A 197 0.86 1.12 4.90
N VAL A 198 0.51 -0.16 5.07
CA VAL A 198 -0.79 -0.55 5.64
C VAL A 198 -0.90 -0.11 7.10
N GLU A 199 0.19 -0.20 7.87
CA GLU A 199 0.24 0.31 9.24
C GLU A 199 0.08 1.83 9.31
N LEU A 200 0.71 2.59 8.41
CA LEU A 200 0.49 4.02 8.28
C LEU A 200 -1.01 4.32 8.00
N ILE A 201 -1.63 3.56 7.10
CA ILE A 201 -3.06 3.70 6.82
C ILE A 201 -3.88 3.46 8.10
N ARG A 202 -3.64 2.33 8.79
CA ARG A 202 -4.30 1.92 10.04
C ARG A 202 -4.18 2.97 11.14
N ASP A 203 -2.97 3.51 11.34
CA ASP A 203 -2.64 4.29 12.54
C ASP A 203 -2.79 5.80 12.30
N SER A 204 -2.60 6.27 11.06
CA SER A 204 -2.56 7.70 10.71
C SER A 204 -3.63 8.15 9.72
N ILE A 205 -4.33 7.28 9.01
CA ILE A 205 -5.36 7.72 8.05
C ILE A 205 -6.75 7.35 8.56
N MET A 206 -6.98 6.07 8.81
CA MET A 206 -8.30 5.53 9.16
C MET A 206 -8.93 6.13 10.42
N PRO A 207 -8.18 6.42 11.50
CA PRO A 207 -8.76 7.04 12.70
C PRO A 207 -9.29 8.46 12.45
N PHE A 208 -8.87 9.09 11.35
CA PHE A 208 -9.20 10.46 10.97
C PHE A 208 -10.02 10.53 9.67
N ALA A 209 -10.67 9.44 9.27
CA ALA A 209 -11.47 9.35 8.03
C ALA A 209 -12.54 10.45 7.89
N ALA A 210 -13.02 10.99 9.01
CA ALA A 210 -13.96 12.10 9.08
C ALA A 210 -13.43 13.43 8.50
N GLN A 211 -12.12 13.62 8.52
CA GLN A 211 -11.45 14.89 8.20
C GLN A 211 -10.80 14.88 6.82
N ILE A 212 -11.01 13.81 6.05
CA ILE A 212 -10.41 13.58 4.73
C ILE A 212 -11.52 13.31 3.70
N PRO A 213 -11.27 13.54 2.40
CA PRO A 213 -12.31 13.36 1.39
C PRO A 213 -12.83 11.92 1.34
N GLN A 214 -14.16 11.78 1.25
CA GLN A 214 -14.85 10.49 1.14
C GLN A 214 -14.34 9.63 -0.02
N GLU A 215 -14.07 10.24 -1.18
CA GLU A 215 -13.51 9.55 -2.34
C GLU A 215 -12.20 8.83 -2.00
N PHE A 216 -11.32 9.50 -1.24
CA PHE A 216 -10.06 8.92 -0.80
C PHE A 216 -10.27 7.75 0.17
N VAL A 217 -11.20 7.87 1.12
CA VAL A 217 -11.56 6.77 2.02
C VAL A 217 -12.03 5.54 1.24
N LEU A 218 -12.87 5.74 0.21
CA LEU A 218 -13.36 4.65 -0.63
C LEU A 218 -12.21 3.96 -1.40
N GLN A 219 -11.26 4.74 -1.91
CA GLN A 219 -10.05 4.20 -2.56
C GLN A 219 -9.21 3.37 -1.58
N ILE A 220 -9.02 3.83 -0.35
CA ILE A 220 -8.30 3.09 0.70
C ILE A 220 -9.01 1.79 1.06
N VAL A 221 -10.35 1.79 1.20
CA VAL A 221 -11.12 0.57 1.47
C VAL A 221 -10.98 -0.43 0.33
N SER A 222 -11.09 0.03 -0.92
CA SER A 222 -10.88 -0.81 -2.10
C SER A 222 -9.46 -1.39 -2.13
N LEU A 223 -8.46 -0.59 -1.77
CA LEU A 223 -7.06 -0.97 -1.69
C LEU A 223 -6.84 -2.06 -0.63
N LEU A 224 -7.37 -1.88 0.57
CA LEU A 224 -7.26 -2.87 1.66
C LEU A 224 -7.97 -4.18 1.31
N ASN A 225 -9.14 -4.09 0.65
CA ASN A 225 -9.84 -5.27 0.16
C ASN A 225 -8.99 -6.03 -0.88
N LYS A 226 -8.42 -5.31 -1.85
CA LYS A 226 -7.49 -5.86 -2.85
C LYS A 226 -6.32 -6.58 -2.17
N GLY A 227 -5.70 -5.96 -1.17
CA GLY A 227 -4.57 -6.53 -0.40
C GLY A 227 -4.94 -7.78 0.41
N SER A 228 -6.14 -7.78 1.01
CA SER A 228 -6.64 -8.93 1.79
C SER A 228 -6.89 -10.18 0.94
N ILE A 229 -7.22 -10.01 -0.34
CA ILE A 229 -7.56 -11.11 -1.27
C ILE A 229 -6.33 -11.57 -2.08
N HIS A 230 -5.60 -10.64 -2.71
CA HIS A 230 -4.67 -10.96 -3.80
C HIS A 230 -3.30 -11.45 -3.33
N SER A 231 -2.86 -11.09 -2.12
CA SER A 231 -1.52 -11.44 -1.65
C SER A 231 -1.41 -12.87 -1.11
N ALA A 232 -2.52 -13.48 -0.69
CA ALA A 232 -2.57 -14.87 -0.26
C ALA A 232 -2.60 -15.87 -1.43
N THR A 233 -3.03 -15.44 -2.61
CA THR A 233 -3.26 -16.31 -3.79
C THR A 233 -2.13 -16.31 -4.81
N ASN A 234 -1.34 -15.24 -4.90
CA ASN A 234 -0.30 -15.10 -5.92
C ASN A 234 1.03 -15.79 -5.55
N SER A 235 1.02 -16.73 -4.59
CA SER A 235 2.23 -17.47 -4.24
C SER A 235 2.63 -18.41 -5.37
N SER A 236 3.79 -18.18 -5.98
CA SER A 236 4.42 -19.11 -6.91
C SER A 236 4.78 -20.40 -6.15
N PRO A 237 4.74 -21.59 -6.78
CA PRO A 237 5.22 -22.83 -6.16
C PRO A 237 6.66 -22.78 -5.64
N VAL A 238 7.43 -21.79 -6.09
CA VAL A 238 8.86 -21.56 -5.79
C VAL A 238 9.07 -20.62 -4.58
N ASP A 239 8.03 -20.00 -4.02
CA ASP A 239 8.21 -19.05 -2.91
C ASP A 239 8.68 -19.75 -1.62
N THR A 240 9.79 -19.25 -1.04
CA THR A 240 10.33 -19.69 0.25
C THR A 240 9.33 -19.48 1.40
N GLU A 241 9.43 -20.30 2.45
CA GLU A 241 8.50 -20.27 3.59
C GLU A 241 8.45 -18.89 4.29
N THR A 242 9.57 -18.17 4.32
CA THR A 242 9.69 -16.83 4.90
C THR A 242 8.99 -15.75 4.07
N THR A 243 9.16 -15.77 2.75
CA THR A 243 8.43 -14.91 1.78
C THR A 243 6.92 -15.13 1.90
N ARG A 244 6.50 -16.39 2.02
CA ARG A 244 5.08 -16.72 2.19
C ARG A 244 4.53 -16.13 3.49
N LYS A 245 5.30 -16.18 4.58
CA LYS A 245 4.91 -15.62 5.87
C LYS A 245 4.71 -14.10 5.82
N LEU A 246 5.59 -13.37 5.14
CA LEU A 246 5.49 -11.92 5.03
C LEU A 246 4.33 -11.47 4.12
N ARG A 247 4.05 -12.20 3.03
CA ARG A 247 2.81 -11.99 2.24
C ARG A 247 1.54 -12.31 3.03
N GLU A 248 1.57 -13.35 3.87
CA GLU A 248 0.49 -13.65 4.81
C GLU A 248 0.32 -12.52 5.84
N ASP A 249 1.42 -11.95 6.36
CA ASP A 249 1.39 -10.84 7.30
C ASP A 249 0.87 -9.56 6.65
N PHE A 250 1.23 -9.27 5.40
CA PHE A 250 0.64 -8.17 4.61
C PHE A 250 -0.87 -8.35 4.40
N ALA A 251 -1.30 -9.53 3.93
CA ALA A 251 -2.72 -9.83 3.73
C ALA A 251 -3.50 -9.75 5.05
N ARG A 252 -2.93 -10.28 6.15
CA ARG A 252 -3.49 -10.20 7.49
C ARG A 252 -3.62 -8.75 7.94
N THR A 253 -2.59 -7.93 7.76
CA THR A 253 -2.61 -6.52 8.18
C THR A 253 -3.66 -5.73 7.40
N CYS A 254 -3.80 -5.97 6.09
CA CYS A 254 -4.86 -5.37 5.28
C CYS A 254 -6.26 -5.75 5.79
N PHE A 255 -6.45 -7.04 6.05
CA PHE A 255 -7.71 -7.59 6.54
C PHE A 255 -8.10 -7.05 7.93
N GLU A 256 -7.17 -7.08 8.87
CA GLU A 256 -7.39 -6.56 10.23
C GLU A 256 -7.70 -5.06 10.21
N THR A 257 -6.96 -4.28 9.41
CA THR A 257 -7.19 -2.84 9.27
C THR A 257 -8.58 -2.55 8.70
N LEU A 258 -9.00 -3.30 7.67
CA LEU A 258 -10.33 -3.17 7.09
C LEU A 258 -11.45 -3.52 8.08
N LEU A 259 -11.27 -4.59 8.88
CA LEU A 259 -12.24 -4.97 9.91
C LEU A 259 -12.33 -3.96 11.06
N GLN A 260 -11.18 -3.47 11.53
CA GLN A 260 -11.13 -2.45 12.59
C GLN A 260 -11.89 -1.19 12.15
N PHE A 261 -11.73 -0.80 10.90
CA PHE A 261 -12.50 0.30 10.33
C PHE A 261 -13.98 -0.02 10.18
N SER A 262 -14.30 -1.20 9.66
CA SER A 262 -15.69 -1.59 9.36
C SER A 262 -16.57 -1.79 10.60
N PHE A 263 -16.00 -2.26 11.72
CA PHE A 263 -16.79 -2.70 12.89
C PHE A 263 -16.40 -2.07 14.22
N LEU A 264 -15.13 -1.68 14.39
CA LEU A 264 -14.55 -1.48 15.72
C LEU A 264 -14.05 -0.07 15.97
N SER A 265 -14.27 0.90 15.08
CA SER A 265 -13.79 2.27 15.26
C SER A 265 -14.71 3.06 16.21
N PRO A 266 -14.40 3.19 17.52
CA PRO A 266 -15.30 3.80 18.49
C PRO A 266 -14.96 5.29 18.70
N LYS A 267 -13.91 5.79 18.05
CA LYS A 267 -13.30 7.12 18.31
C LYS A 267 -13.32 8.06 17.10
N GLY A 268 -14.00 7.68 16.01
CA GLY A 268 -13.84 8.38 14.73
C GLY A 268 -15.10 8.68 13.91
N ASN A 269 -16.32 8.28 14.33
CA ASN A 269 -17.62 8.91 14.00
C ASN A 269 -18.78 7.92 14.01
N PRO A 270 -19.87 8.22 14.73
CA PRO A 270 -21.17 7.59 14.51
C PRO A 270 -21.76 7.91 13.12
N GLY A 271 -21.47 9.09 12.55
CA GLY A 271 -22.08 9.58 11.30
C GLY A 271 -21.85 8.72 10.06
N LEU A 272 -20.65 8.14 9.89
CA LEU A 272 -20.36 7.25 8.75
C LEU A 272 -21.06 5.89 8.83
N PHE A 273 -21.61 5.53 9.99
CA PHE A 273 -22.13 4.18 10.30
C PHE A 273 -23.61 4.18 10.75
N ILE A 274 -24.27 5.34 10.86
CA ILE A 274 -25.71 5.38 11.18
C ILE A 274 -26.49 4.77 10.01
N GLN A 275 -26.96 3.54 10.20
CA GLN A 275 -28.14 3.03 9.54
C GLN A 275 -29.37 3.63 10.22
N SER A 276 -30.24 4.22 9.40
CA SER A 276 -31.68 4.39 9.60
C SER A 276 -32.15 5.13 10.85
N SER A 277 -32.53 6.41 10.68
CA SER A 277 -33.87 6.92 11.02
C SER A 277 -34.02 8.38 10.57
N GLY A 278 -34.90 8.63 9.60
CA GLY A 278 -35.41 9.97 9.28
C GLY A 278 -34.81 10.61 8.04
N ASN A 279 -35.71 11.01 7.12
CA ASN A 279 -35.45 11.79 5.90
C ASN A 279 -34.33 12.81 6.05
N ASP A 280 -33.28 12.69 5.24
CA ASP A 280 -32.66 13.83 4.57
C ASP A 280 -31.84 13.35 3.36
N LEU A 281 -32.00 14.07 2.26
CA LEU A 281 -31.43 13.78 0.95
C LEU A 281 -29.97 14.28 0.92
N ILE A 282 -28.94 13.41 1.03
CA ILE A 282 -27.51 13.61 0.60
C ILE A 282 -26.69 12.30 0.89
N PRO A 283 -25.62 11.96 0.12
CA PRO A 283 -25.16 10.57 -0.09
C PRO A 283 -24.13 10.07 0.95
N ASP A 284 -24.50 10.04 2.23
CA ASP A 284 -23.69 9.44 3.31
C ASP A 284 -23.74 7.89 3.32
N HIS A 285 -24.62 7.31 2.49
CA HIS A 285 -24.79 5.86 2.37
C HIS A 285 -23.61 5.13 1.70
N SER A 286 -22.76 5.79 0.92
CA SER A 286 -21.80 5.11 0.05
C SER A 286 -20.68 4.40 0.82
N ILE A 287 -20.18 4.96 1.93
CA ILE A 287 -19.06 4.37 2.67
C ILE A 287 -19.51 3.18 3.51
N GLY A 288 -20.65 3.30 4.19
CA GLY A 288 -21.26 2.18 4.90
C GLY A 288 -21.53 1.01 3.94
N ILE A 289 -22.07 1.29 2.75
CA ILE A 289 -22.27 0.29 1.70
C ILE A 289 -20.93 -0.32 1.25
N VAL A 290 -19.89 0.49 1.03
CA VAL A 290 -18.59 -0.04 0.57
C VAL A 290 -17.89 -0.89 1.63
N ASN A 291 -17.97 -0.55 2.91
CA ASN A 291 -17.49 -1.41 4.00
C ASN A 291 -18.26 -2.73 4.06
N LYS A 292 -19.60 -2.68 3.92
CA LYS A 292 -20.46 -3.88 3.87
C LYS A 292 -20.14 -4.76 2.67
N LEU A 293 -19.94 -4.16 1.50
CA LEU A 293 -19.54 -4.86 0.27
C LEU A 293 -18.14 -5.47 0.41
N ALA A 294 -17.20 -4.76 1.04
CA ALA A 294 -15.86 -5.27 1.29
C ALA A 294 -15.89 -6.52 2.18
N VAL A 295 -16.58 -6.47 3.32
CA VAL A 295 -16.74 -7.63 4.21
C VAL A 295 -17.46 -8.78 3.51
N THR A 296 -18.51 -8.49 2.73
CA THR A 296 -19.24 -9.50 1.96
C THR A 296 -18.33 -10.15 0.91
N SER A 297 -17.54 -9.37 0.18
CA SER A 297 -16.61 -9.87 -0.83
C SER A 297 -15.52 -10.76 -0.23
N ILE A 298 -15.03 -10.42 0.97
CA ILE A 298 -14.05 -11.24 1.67
C ILE A 298 -14.67 -12.54 2.15
N LEU A 299 -15.87 -12.49 2.72
CA LEU A 299 -16.56 -13.69 3.18
C LEU A 299 -16.93 -14.62 2.02
N GLN A 300 -17.33 -14.08 0.87
CA GLN A 300 -17.52 -14.84 -0.37
C GLN A 300 -16.22 -15.51 -0.80
N ARG A 301 -15.10 -14.78 -0.81
CA ARG A 301 -13.79 -15.35 -1.13
C ARG A 301 -13.39 -16.48 -0.15
N PHE A 302 -13.62 -16.30 1.15
CA PHE A 302 -13.38 -17.34 2.14
C PHE A 302 -14.24 -18.58 1.89
N ASN A 303 -15.52 -18.39 1.54
CA ASN A 303 -16.41 -19.48 1.13
C ASN A 303 -15.82 -20.25 -0.06
N GLU A 304 -15.41 -19.55 -1.12
CA GLU A 304 -14.82 -20.16 -2.31
C GLU A 304 -13.55 -20.97 -1.99
N VAL A 305 -12.64 -20.45 -1.15
CA VAL A 305 -11.42 -21.18 -0.77
C VAL A 305 -11.76 -22.45 -0.01
N VAL A 306 -12.64 -22.37 0.99
CA VAL A 306 -13.00 -23.51 1.84
C VAL A 306 -13.74 -24.57 1.03
N ILE A 307 -14.74 -24.19 0.23
CA ILE A 307 -15.51 -25.12 -0.61
C ILE A 307 -14.57 -25.83 -1.59
N LYS A 308 -13.75 -25.07 -2.32
CA LYS A 308 -12.82 -25.63 -3.31
C LYS A 308 -11.79 -26.56 -2.65
N TYR A 309 -11.31 -26.22 -1.45
CA TYR A 309 -10.42 -27.10 -0.68
C TYR A 309 -11.07 -28.45 -0.38
N VAL A 310 -12.30 -28.44 0.15
CA VAL A 310 -13.04 -29.66 0.51
C VAL A 310 -13.32 -30.52 -0.73
N GLU A 311 -13.68 -29.90 -1.85
CA GLU A 311 -13.86 -30.58 -3.13
C GLU A 311 -12.57 -31.21 -3.65
N ASP A 312 -11.47 -30.44 -3.65
CA ASP A 312 -10.15 -30.90 -4.12
C ASP A 312 -9.64 -32.07 -3.26
N GLU A 313 -9.79 -32.00 -1.93
CA GLU A 313 -9.35 -33.06 -1.00
C GLU A 313 -10.18 -34.35 -1.15
N ARG A 314 -11.48 -34.24 -1.48
CA ARG A 314 -12.32 -35.40 -1.79
C ARG A 314 -11.93 -36.09 -3.09
N LEU A 315 -11.42 -35.33 -4.05
CA LEU A 315 -11.08 -35.82 -5.38
C LEU A 315 -9.63 -36.34 -5.49
N CYS A 316 -8.67 -35.79 -4.73
CA CYS A 316 -7.30 -36.34 -4.70
C CYS A 316 -7.07 -37.29 -3.51
N PRO A 317 -6.62 -38.54 -3.75
CA PRO A 317 -6.09 -39.40 -2.69
C PRO A 317 -4.71 -38.94 -2.17
N CYS A 318 -4.17 -37.86 -2.74
CA CYS A 318 -2.87 -37.29 -2.46
C CYS A 318 -3.00 -35.98 -1.64
N PRO A 319 -2.00 -35.63 -0.81
CA PRO A 319 -1.99 -34.31 -0.17
C PRO A 319 -1.92 -33.20 -1.24
N LEU A 320 -2.82 -32.21 -1.16
CA LEU A 320 -2.84 -31.10 -2.11
C LEU A 320 -1.55 -30.25 -2.00
N PRO A 321 -1.21 -29.47 -3.04
CA PRO A 321 -0.02 -28.63 -3.05
C PRO A 321 0.12 -27.73 -1.82
N ARG A 322 1.35 -27.53 -1.33
CA ARG A 322 1.65 -26.71 -0.15
C ARG A 322 1.10 -25.28 -0.21
N HIS A 323 0.99 -24.70 -1.41
CA HIS A 323 0.39 -23.37 -1.57
C HIS A 323 -1.10 -23.36 -1.20
N ARG A 324 -1.85 -24.38 -1.67
CA ARG A 324 -3.27 -24.57 -1.34
C ARG A 324 -3.47 -24.80 0.16
N MET A 325 -2.57 -25.57 0.79
CA MET A 325 -2.57 -25.81 2.24
C MET A 325 -2.33 -24.52 3.05
N GLY A 326 -1.44 -23.64 2.57
CA GLY A 326 -1.22 -22.33 3.18
C GLY A 326 -2.44 -21.41 3.03
N GLU A 327 -3.04 -21.38 1.85
CA GLU A 327 -4.23 -20.57 1.53
C GLU A 327 -5.41 -20.92 2.45
N ILE A 328 -5.74 -22.22 2.59
CA ILE A 328 -6.84 -22.64 3.48
C ILE A 328 -6.50 -22.36 4.96
N SER A 329 -5.25 -22.59 5.39
CA SER A 329 -4.80 -22.30 6.76
C SER A 329 -4.94 -20.82 7.09
N PHE A 330 -4.58 -19.93 6.16
CA PHE A 330 -4.77 -18.50 6.30
C PHE A 330 -6.26 -18.14 6.39
N VAL A 331 -7.09 -18.66 5.49
CA VAL A 331 -8.54 -18.38 5.45
C VAL A 331 -9.23 -18.80 6.75
N LEU A 332 -8.90 -19.98 7.28
CA LEU A 332 -9.49 -20.46 8.54
C LEU A 332 -9.13 -19.57 9.73
N LYS A 333 -7.88 -19.14 9.84
CA LYS A 333 -7.44 -18.19 10.88
C LYS A 333 -8.11 -16.83 10.71
N ALA A 334 -8.17 -16.32 9.47
CA ALA A 334 -8.83 -15.05 9.16
C ALA A 334 -10.34 -15.10 9.46
N LEU A 335 -10.98 -16.24 9.22
CA LEU A 335 -12.38 -16.46 9.56
C LEU A 335 -12.61 -16.43 11.08
N ALA A 336 -11.72 -17.02 11.88
CA ALA A 336 -11.79 -16.91 13.34
C ALA A 336 -11.73 -15.43 13.80
N THR A 337 -10.80 -14.66 13.25
CA THR A 337 -10.70 -13.21 13.51
C THR A 337 -11.95 -12.46 13.05
N LEU A 338 -12.54 -12.83 11.90
CA LEU A 338 -13.79 -12.26 11.40
C LEU A 338 -14.92 -12.50 12.40
N ILE A 339 -15.13 -13.74 12.84
CA ILE A 339 -16.19 -14.12 13.77
C ILE A 339 -16.06 -13.37 15.09
N ILE A 340 -14.83 -13.27 15.62
CA ILE A 340 -14.56 -12.50 16.84
C ILE A 340 -14.91 -11.02 16.64
N SER A 341 -14.57 -10.46 15.48
CA SER A 341 -14.85 -9.05 15.16
C SER A 341 -16.35 -8.78 14.97
N LEU A 342 -17.05 -9.66 14.26
CA LEU A 342 -18.51 -9.60 14.08
C LEU A 342 -19.24 -9.73 15.41
N LYS A 343 -18.77 -10.60 16.32
CA LYS A 343 -19.34 -10.75 17.67
C LYS A 343 -19.16 -9.50 18.54
N LYS A 344 -18.06 -8.76 18.35
CA LYS A 344 -17.78 -7.50 19.06
C LYS A 344 -18.50 -6.29 18.45
N ALA A 345 -19.04 -6.43 17.24
CA ALA A 345 -19.71 -5.34 16.54
C ALA A 345 -21.04 -4.96 17.24
N PRO A 346 -21.46 -3.68 17.20
CA PRO A 346 -22.74 -3.24 17.74
C PRO A 346 -23.93 -4.00 17.14
N VAL A 347 -24.98 -4.20 17.93
CA VAL A 347 -26.22 -4.84 17.45
C VAL A 347 -26.83 -4.01 16.30
N GLY A 348 -27.02 -4.64 15.14
CA GLY A 348 -27.56 -4.01 13.92
C GLY A 348 -26.51 -3.41 12.96
N SER A 349 -25.22 -3.37 13.30
CA SER A 349 -24.19 -2.88 12.36
C SER A 349 -23.84 -3.88 11.27
N VAL A 350 -24.08 -5.17 11.52
CA VAL A 350 -23.81 -6.28 10.59
C VAL A 350 -25.07 -6.63 9.83
N GLU A 351 -24.99 -6.70 8.51
CA GLU A 351 -26.13 -7.09 7.68
C GLU A 351 -26.52 -8.57 7.90
N PRO A 352 -27.83 -8.90 7.87
CA PRO A 352 -28.28 -10.28 8.01
C PRO A 352 -27.64 -11.25 7.00
N HIS A 353 -27.35 -10.78 5.78
CA HIS A 353 -26.72 -11.59 4.74
C HIS A 353 -25.29 -12.03 5.10
N VAL A 354 -24.54 -11.23 5.85
CA VAL A 354 -23.18 -11.60 6.31
C VAL A 354 -23.26 -12.78 7.29
N TRP A 355 -24.26 -12.77 8.18
CA TRP A 355 -24.52 -13.91 9.08
C TRP A 355 -24.95 -15.15 8.31
N ASP A 356 -25.82 -14.99 7.31
CA ASP A 356 -26.25 -16.10 6.45
C ASP A 356 -25.08 -16.74 5.69
N LEU A 357 -24.19 -15.94 5.09
CA LEU A 357 -22.96 -16.43 4.46
C LEU A 357 -22.04 -17.17 5.44
N LEU A 358 -21.94 -16.70 6.69
CA LEU A 358 -21.14 -17.35 7.72
C LEU A 358 -21.76 -18.70 8.15
N ILE A 359 -23.07 -18.74 8.32
CA ILE A 359 -23.81 -19.96 8.67
C ILE A 359 -23.70 -20.98 7.53
N ARG A 360 -23.84 -20.54 6.27
CA ARG A 360 -23.67 -21.40 5.09
C ARG A 360 -22.26 -21.99 4.96
N LEU A 361 -21.25 -21.33 5.51
CA LEU A 361 -19.88 -21.82 5.52
C LEU A 361 -19.65 -22.92 6.57
N TYR A 362 -20.47 -22.98 7.63
CA TYR A 362 -20.28 -23.89 8.76
C TYR A 362 -20.17 -25.38 8.37
N PRO A 363 -21.04 -25.96 7.51
CA PRO A 363 -20.90 -27.35 7.09
C PRO A 363 -19.56 -27.66 6.42
N HIS A 364 -19.05 -26.73 5.60
CA HIS A 364 -17.78 -26.91 4.91
C HIS A 364 -16.57 -26.78 5.85
N ILE A 365 -16.66 -25.96 6.91
CA ILE A 365 -15.65 -25.92 7.97
C ILE A 365 -15.63 -27.25 8.73
N VAL A 366 -16.79 -27.84 8.99
CA VAL A 366 -16.89 -29.17 9.61
C VAL A 366 -16.24 -30.22 8.71
N ASP A 367 -16.48 -30.18 7.40
CA ASP A 367 -15.80 -31.06 6.45
C ASP A 367 -14.26 -30.94 6.53
N CYS A 368 -13.72 -29.74 6.71
CA CYS A 368 -12.28 -29.53 6.90
C CYS A 368 -11.72 -30.23 8.16
N THR A 369 -12.53 -30.51 9.19
CA THR A 369 -12.07 -31.24 10.39
C THR A 369 -11.78 -32.71 10.10
N THR A 370 -12.34 -33.24 9.01
CA THR A 370 -12.07 -34.60 8.54
C THR A 370 -10.81 -34.69 7.68
N SER A 371 -10.16 -33.55 7.42
CA SER A 371 -8.92 -33.49 6.64
C SER A 371 -7.78 -34.24 7.32
N ASN A 372 -6.98 -34.92 6.51
CA ASN A 372 -5.75 -35.57 6.96
C ASN A 372 -4.58 -34.58 7.13
N SER A 373 -4.76 -33.30 6.80
CA SER A 373 -3.72 -32.28 6.87
C SER A 373 -3.54 -31.74 8.29
N VAL A 374 -2.36 -31.95 8.88
CA VAL A 374 -2.00 -31.43 10.21
C VAL A 374 -2.05 -29.90 10.25
N GLN A 375 -1.69 -29.23 9.15
CA GLN A 375 -1.69 -27.76 9.07
C GLN A 375 -3.11 -27.18 9.11
N VAL A 376 -4.05 -27.81 8.41
CA VAL A 376 -5.47 -27.41 8.41
C VAL A 376 -6.09 -27.66 9.78
N ASN A 377 -5.85 -28.85 10.35
CA ASN A 377 -6.33 -29.20 11.68
C ASN A 377 -5.81 -28.26 12.78
N ARG A 378 -4.57 -27.77 12.67
CA ARG A 378 -4.02 -26.76 13.59
C ARG A 378 -4.69 -25.40 13.45
N SER A 379 -5.20 -25.06 12.27
CA SER A 379 -5.84 -23.75 12.01
C SER A 379 -7.32 -23.74 12.39
N LEU A 380 -7.92 -24.91 12.61
CA LEU A 380 -9.29 -25.10 13.09
C LEU A 380 -9.42 -25.10 14.63
N ARG A 381 -8.30 -25.31 15.34
CA ARG A 381 -8.22 -25.25 16.80
C ARG A 381 -7.89 -23.83 17.25
#